data_AF-A0A0F4J8E1-F1
#
_entry.id   AF-A0A0F4J8E1-F1
#
_cell.length_a   1.000
_cell.length_b   1.000
_cell.length_c   1.000
_cell.angle_alpha   90.00
_cell.angle_beta   90.00
_cell.angle_gamma   90.00
#
_symmetry.space_group_name_H-M   'P 1'
#
loop_
_entity.id
_entity.type
_entity.pdbx_description
1 polymer ?
#
loop_
_entity_poly.entity_id
_entity_poly.type
_entity_poly.pdbx_seq_one_letter_code
_entity_poly.pdbx_strand_id
1 'polypeptide(L)'
;MRHQGRIRKWLAAAAGAAALLSALPGPAATAAADEVRPLAGNILNLHQCVYQPTPGVDYLTTLVPSLDGRFAAGTNISAAPDRALSCGGGDGNYTPVFPWASLESLDLGSGRYLNLHQCVYYSDLQHDHLTVIVGGRGSEWSAGTNVSNTPDTQVSCGPGRGLYYLVPLLSSVKALDLTAGRYLNLQQCQYYFSRLTDHFTTFLPSGDGRFATGTKISGTADTTPTCGSGDGNYTLIPLLSGTKALSRT
;
A
#
# COMPACT_ATOMS: atom_id res chain seq x y z
N MET A 1 4.34 66.87 30.70
CA MET A 1 5.30 66.60 29.61
C MET A 1 4.56 65.87 28.48
N ARG A 2 3.67 66.52 27.72
CA ARG A 2 3.87 67.07 26.36
C ARG A 2 5.09 66.52 25.59
N HIS A 3 4.84 65.70 24.57
CA HIS A 3 5.38 65.94 23.22
C HIS A 3 4.46 65.37 22.13
N GLN A 4 4.05 66.27 21.25
CA GLN A 4 3.34 66.04 19.99
C GLN A 4 4.34 65.81 18.84
N GLY A 5 3.88 65.13 17.77
CA GLY A 5 4.39 65.26 16.40
C GLY A 5 3.44 64.54 15.42
N ARG A 6 2.41 65.22 14.87
CA ARG A 6 2.33 65.82 13.51
C ARG A 6 2.78 64.86 12.39
N ILE A 7 1.85 64.18 11.72
CA ILE A 7 1.12 64.57 10.48
C ILE A 7 2.04 64.90 9.30
N ARG A 8 1.92 64.14 8.20
CA ARG A 8 1.73 64.69 6.83
C ARG A 8 1.13 63.65 5.88
N LYS A 9 -0.09 63.96 5.44
CA LYS A 9 -0.78 63.40 4.28
C LYS A 9 -0.11 63.92 3.01
N TRP A 10 -0.08 63.10 1.96
CA TRP A 10 -0.03 63.58 0.58
C TRP A 10 -1.08 62.83 -0.25
N LEU A 11 -2.12 63.58 -0.63
CA LEU A 11 -3.01 63.29 -1.74
C LEU A 11 -2.38 63.86 -3.01
N ALA A 12 -2.42 63.13 -4.11
CA ALA A 12 -2.41 63.70 -5.44
C ALA A 12 -3.45 62.95 -6.27
N ALA A 13 -4.52 63.67 -6.63
CA ALA A 13 -5.45 63.31 -7.69
C ALA A 13 -4.92 63.87 -9.01
N ALA A 14 -5.08 63.14 -10.10
CA ALA A 14 -5.14 63.71 -11.44
C ALA A 14 -6.09 62.88 -12.30
N ALA A 15 -6.92 63.60 -13.04
CA ALA A 15 -8.08 63.12 -13.76
C ALA A 15 -7.75 62.70 -15.20
N GLY A 16 -8.62 61.85 -15.75
CA GLY A 16 -9.19 62.03 -17.09
C GLY A 16 -8.43 61.44 -18.28
N ALA A 17 -9.04 60.43 -18.91
CA ALA A 17 -9.51 60.53 -20.29
C ALA A 17 -10.30 59.26 -20.65
N ALA A 18 -11.54 59.46 -21.12
CA ALA A 18 -12.35 58.43 -21.73
C ALA A 18 -11.91 58.22 -23.19
N ALA A 19 -11.82 56.97 -23.63
CA ALA A 19 -11.83 56.61 -25.04
C ALA A 19 -12.71 55.38 -25.23
N LEU A 20 -13.86 55.62 -25.89
CA LEU A 20 -14.74 54.60 -26.44
C LEU A 20 -14.04 53.93 -27.64
N LEU A 21 -13.83 52.62 -27.57
CA LEU A 21 -13.56 51.79 -28.74
C LEU A 21 -14.39 50.51 -28.62
N SER A 22 -15.41 50.47 -29.47
CA SER A 22 -16.27 49.33 -29.80
C SER A 22 -15.45 48.17 -30.34
N ALA A 23 -15.54 47.01 -29.69
CA ALA A 23 -15.06 45.73 -30.21
C ALA A 23 -16.23 44.73 -30.31
N LEU A 24 -16.28 44.06 -31.46
CA LEU A 24 -17.31 43.14 -31.95
C LEU A 24 -17.47 41.88 -31.07
N PRO A 25 -18.64 41.22 -31.08
CA PRO A 25 -18.83 39.93 -30.42
C PRO A 25 -18.03 38.83 -31.14
N GLY A 26 -16.96 38.36 -30.51
CA GLY A 26 -16.26 37.14 -30.91
C GLY A 26 -17.11 35.90 -30.61
N PRO A 27 -16.98 34.82 -31.40
CA PRO A 27 -17.81 33.63 -31.25
C PRO A 27 -17.56 32.96 -29.90
N ALA A 28 -18.65 32.52 -29.27
CA ALA A 28 -18.65 31.73 -28.06
C ALA A 28 -17.73 30.52 -28.24
N ALA A 29 -16.61 30.51 -27.52
CA ALA A 29 -15.87 29.29 -27.29
C ALA A 29 -16.77 28.39 -26.44
N THR A 30 -17.46 27.46 -27.10
CA THR A 30 -17.93 26.24 -26.47
C THR A 30 -16.72 25.58 -25.83
N ALA A 31 -16.57 25.77 -24.52
CA ALA A 31 -15.75 24.91 -23.69
C ALA A 31 -16.37 23.51 -23.83
N ALA A 32 -15.83 22.73 -24.76
CA ALA A 32 -16.03 21.30 -24.76
C ALA A 32 -15.56 20.82 -23.39
N ALA A 33 -16.48 20.26 -22.63
CA ALA A 33 -16.18 19.43 -21.48
C ALA A 33 -15.36 18.25 -22.00
N ASP A 34 -14.03 18.40 -22.04
CA ASP A 34 -13.14 17.26 -21.97
C ASP A 34 -12.95 16.97 -20.48
N GLU A 35 -14.05 16.53 -19.86
CA GLU A 35 -13.94 15.75 -18.65
C GLU A 35 -13.35 14.42 -19.10
N VAL A 36 -12.01 14.37 -19.16
CA VAL A 36 -11.30 13.11 -19.01
C VAL A 36 -11.74 12.58 -17.67
N ARG A 37 -12.83 11.82 -17.68
CA ARG A 37 -13.13 10.87 -16.61
C ARG A 37 -11.82 10.14 -16.38
N PRO A 38 -11.22 10.22 -15.18
CA PRO A 38 -10.14 9.29 -14.88
C PRO A 38 -10.71 7.91 -15.17
N LEU A 39 -10.06 7.14 -16.04
CA LEU A 39 -10.39 5.74 -16.18
C LEU A 39 -10.17 5.15 -14.79
N ALA A 40 -11.27 4.96 -14.07
CA ALA A 40 -11.32 4.20 -12.85
C ALA A 40 -10.61 2.88 -13.14
N GLY A 41 -9.42 2.73 -12.57
CA GLY A 41 -8.67 1.51 -12.75
C GLY A 41 -9.44 0.37 -12.11
N ASN A 42 -9.58 -0.75 -12.82
CA ASN A 42 -10.11 -1.99 -12.25
C ASN A 42 -9.00 -3.01 -12.02
N ILE A 43 -7.75 -2.70 -12.38
CA ILE A 43 -6.63 -3.60 -12.19
C ILE A 43 -5.92 -3.22 -10.89
N LEU A 44 -5.93 -4.12 -9.92
CA LEU A 44 -5.08 -4.05 -8.73
C LEU A 44 -3.72 -4.63 -9.08
N ASN A 45 -2.69 -3.80 -9.05
CA ASN A 45 -1.29 -4.23 -9.19
C ASN A 45 -0.72 -4.38 -7.78
N LEU A 46 -0.47 -5.62 -7.35
CA LEU A 46 0.19 -5.93 -6.08
C LEU A 46 1.70 -6.03 -6.32
N HIS A 47 2.46 -5.12 -5.73
CA HIS A 47 3.91 -5.13 -5.77
C HIS A 47 4.42 -5.66 -4.43
N GLN A 48 4.82 -6.93 -4.39
CA GLN A 48 5.48 -7.50 -3.24
C GLN A 48 6.97 -7.20 -3.31
N CYS A 49 7.43 -6.31 -2.45
CA CYS A 49 8.83 -5.99 -2.30
C CYS A 49 9.39 -6.72 -1.08
N VAL A 50 10.57 -7.31 -1.23
CA VAL A 50 11.30 -7.96 -0.14
C VAL A 50 12.61 -7.21 0.05
N TYR A 51 12.97 -6.92 1.29
CA TYR A 51 14.19 -6.24 1.68
C TYR A 51 14.99 -7.11 2.62
N GLN A 52 16.33 -7.05 2.57
CA GLN A 52 17.22 -7.76 3.49
C GLN A 52 18.37 -6.87 3.94
N PRO A 53 18.93 -7.08 5.14
CA PRO A 53 20.11 -6.37 5.58
C PRO A 53 21.37 -6.87 4.87
N THR A 54 22.41 -6.05 4.84
CA THR A 54 23.76 -6.51 4.41
C THR A 54 24.81 -6.10 5.46
N PRO A 55 25.48 -7.05 6.13
CA PRO A 55 25.29 -8.51 6.08
C PRO A 55 24.07 -8.98 6.89
N GLY A 56 23.54 -10.18 6.59
CA GLY A 56 22.50 -10.84 7.40
C GLY A 56 21.45 -11.56 6.56
N VAL A 57 20.54 -12.24 7.25
CA VAL A 57 19.33 -12.86 6.70
C VAL A 57 18.17 -12.46 7.61
N ASP A 58 17.36 -11.53 7.13
CA ASP A 58 16.20 -10.99 7.82
C ASP A 58 15.31 -10.31 6.75
N TYR A 59 14.30 -11.02 6.27
CA TYR A 59 13.50 -10.63 5.12
C TYR A 59 12.27 -9.84 5.54
N LEU A 60 12.29 -8.56 5.22
CA LEU A 60 11.15 -7.68 5.40
C LEU A 60 10.33 -7.60 4.11
N THR A 61 9.12 -8.16 4.12
CA THR A 61 8.16 -8.01 3.01
C THR A 61 7.37 -6.71 3.15
N THR A 62 7.04 -6.06 2.04
CA THR A 62 6.23 -4.83 1.99
C THR A 62 5.30 -4.83 0.77
N LEU A 63 4.03 -4.48 0.99
CA LEU A 63 3.04 -4.22 -0.06
C LEU A 63 2.59 -2.76 -0.11
N VAL A 64 2.74 -2.03 1.00
CA VAL A 64 2.34 -0.63 1.12
C VAL A 64 3.45 0.17 1.79
N PRO A 65 3.60 1.48 1.52
CA PRO A 65 4.61 2.27 2.19
C PRO A 65 4.50 2.17 3.72
N SER A 66 5.64 1.92 4.37
CA SER A 66 5.82 2.15 5.81
C SER A 66 5.50 3.60 6.16
N LEU A 67 5.03 3.86 7.39
CA LEU A 67 4.66 5.21 7.84
C LEU A 67 5.82 6.20 7.78
N ASP A 68 7.05 5.74 8.01
CA ASP A 68 8.25 6.56 7.90
C ASP A 68 8.83 6.63 6.46
N GLY A 69 8.21 5.95 5.50
CA GLY A 69 8.53 6.02 4.08
C GLY A 69 9.79 5.26 3.64
N ARG A 70 10.49 4.57 4.55
CA ARG A 70 11.76 3.87 4.23
C ARG A 70 11.56 2.64 3.35
N PHE A 71 10.50 1.90 3.60
CA PHE A 71 10.09 0.75 2.79
C PHE A 71 8.86 1.09 2.00
N ALA A 72 8.91 0.89 0.68
CA ALA A 72 7.84 1.25 -0.24
C ALA A 72 7.62 0.17 -1.30
N ALA A 73 6.40 0.10 -1.79
CA ALA A 73 5.99 -0.77 -2.89
C ALA A 73 5.06 -0.02 -3.85
N GLY A 74 5.15 -0.36 -5.13
CA GLY A 74 4.38 0.26 -6.21
C GLY A 74 2.89 -0.04 -6.22
N THR A 75 2.39 -0.84 -5.28
CA THR A 75 1.01 -1.36 -5.25
C THR A 75 -0.03 -0.29 -5.55
N ASN A 76 -0.83 -0.45 -6.60
CA ASN A 76 -1.75 0.58 -7.06
C ASN A 76 -3.01 -0.02 -7.67
N ILE A 77 -3.95 0.86 -8.03
CA ILE A 77 -5.05 0.54 -8.92
C ILE A 77 -4.90 1.38 -10.18
N SER A 78 -4.96 0.73 -11.35
CA SER A 78 -4.79 1.39 -12.63
C SER A 78 -5.68 0.74 -13.71
N ALA A 79 -5.74 1.38 -14.88
CA ALA A 79 -6.56 0.90 -16.00
C ALA A 79 -5.93 -0.30 -16.74
N ALA A 80 -4.66 -0.62 -16.48
CA ALA A 80 -3.93 -1.68 -17.16
C ALA A 80 -2.93 -2.37 -16.22
N PRO A 81 -2.61 -3.65 -16.44
CA PRO A 81 -1.56 -4.32 -15.68
C PRO A 81 -0.22 -3.58 -15.73
N ASP A 82 0.39 -3.39 -14.57
CA ASP A 82 1.77 -2.92 -14.48
C ASP A 82 2.71 -3.98 -15.08
N ARG A 83 3.75 -3.53 -15.77
CA ARG A 83 4.68 -4.40 -16.50
C ARG A 83 6.02 -4.60 -15.81
N ALA A 84 6.26 -3.87 -14.74
CA ALA A 84 7.50 -3.90 -14.02
C ALA A 84 7.25 -3.76 -12.52
N LEU A 85 7.97 -4.59 -11.76
CA LEU A 85 8.03 -4.47 -10.32
C LEU A 85 8.61 -3.09 -9.94
N SER A 86 8.07 -2.53 -8.85
CA SER A 86 8.44 -1.21 -8.35
C SER A 86 8.56 -1.29 -6.83
N CYS A 87 9.80 -1.12 -6.36
CA CYS A 87 10.18 -1.18 -4.95
C CYS A 87 10.98 0.08 -4.60
N GLY A 88 10.81 0.56 -3.37
CA GLY A 88 11.65 1.62 -2.81
C GLY A 88 13.10 1.18 -2.65
N GLY A 89 13.99 2.13 -2.37
CA GLY A 89 15.43 1.84 -2.17
C GLY A 89 15.77 1.15 -0.86
N GLY A 90 14.85 1.12 0.11
CA GLY A 90 15.11 0.72 1.48
C GLY A 90 15.73 1.87 2.29
N ASP A 91 16.38 1.54 3.41
CA ASP A 91 16.93 2.54 4.35
C ASP A 91 18.47 2.59 4.39
N GLY A 92 19.11 1.88 3.47
CA GLY A 92 20.57 1.75 3.41
C GLY A 92 21.13 0.61 4.27
N ASN A 93 20.42 0.20 5.33
CA ASN A 93 20.73 -1.05 6.02
C ASN A 93 20.04 -2.22 5.33
N TYR A 94 18.77 -2.03 4.98
CA TYR A 94 17.97 -2.97 4.21
C TYR A 94 17.87 -2.54 2.76
N THR A 95 18.13 -3.46 1.84
CA THR A 95 18.05 -3.19 0.38
C THR A 95 17.13 -4.21 -0.32
N PRO A 96 16.51 -3.83 -1.45
CA PRO A 96 15.60 -4.72 -2.19
C PRO A 96 16.26 -6.01 -2.68
N VAL A 97 15.53 -7.11 -2.55
CA VAL A 97 15.94 -8.45 -3.00
C VAL A 97 15.04 -8.89 -4.14
N PHE A 98 15.37 -8.46 -5.36
CA PHE A 98 14.55 -8.70 -6.55
C PHE A 98 14.19 -10.17 -6.84
N PRO A 99 15.06 -11.16 -6.57
CA PRO A 99 14.67 -12.57 -6.72
C PRO A 99 13.50 -13.03 -5.84
N TRP A 100 13.22 -12.32 -4.75
CA TRP A 100 12.14 -12.64 -3.79
C TRP A 100 10.95 -11.69 -3.90
N ALA A 101 11.07 -10.66 -4.72
CA ALA A 101 10.02 -9.71 -4.99
C ALA A 101 9.19 -10.16 -6.20
N SER A 102 7.91 -9.82 -6.22
CA SER A 102 6.98 -10.26 -7.26
C SER A 102 5.90 -9.21 -7.55
N LEU A 103 5.35 -9.28 -8.76
CA LEU A 103 4.28 -8.42 -9.26
C LEU A 103 3.14 -9.31 -9.76
N GLU A 104 1.93 -9.02 -9.31
CA GLU A 104 0.71 -9.63 -9.80
C GLU A 104 -0.36 -8.58 -10.03
N SER A 105 -1.05 -8.71 -11.16
CA SER A 105 -2.11 -7.81 -11.60
C SER A 105 -3.43 -8.56 -11.60
N LEU A 106 -4.40 -8.06 -10.85
CA LEU A 106 -5.69 -8.69 -10.62
C LEU A 106 -6.81 -7.80 -11.16
N ASP A 107 -7.66 -8.34 -12.03
CA ASP A 107 -8.87 -7.64 -12.48
C ASP A 107 -9.96 -7.71 -11.40
N LEU A 108 -10.14 -6.62 -10.67
CA LEU A 108 -11.14 -6.48 -9.62
C LEU A 108 -12.59 -6.52 -10.16
N GLY A 109 -12.80 -6.33 -11.47
CA GLY A 109 -14.10 -6.45 -12.11
C GLY A 109 -14.49 -7.89 -12.45
N SER A 110 -13.55 -8.84 -12.37
CA SER A 110 -13.79 -10.24 -12.76
C SER A 110 -14.55 -11.07 -11.72
N GLY A 111 -14.77 -10.53 -10.52
CA GLY A 111 -15.45 -11.23 -9.43
C GLY A 111 -15.89 -10.32 -8.30
N ARG A 112 -16.60 -10.90 -7.32
CA ARG A 112 -17.11 -10.19 -6.14
C ARG A 112 -16.10 -10.09 -5.01
N TYR A 113 -15.20 -11.06 -4.87
CA TYR A 113 -14.27 -11.14 -3.77
C TYR A 113 -12.84 -11.01 -4.26
N LEU A 114 -12.06 -10.16 -3.60
CA LEU A 114 -10.61 -10.26 -3.62
C LEU A 114 -10.22 -11.19 -2.47
N ASN A 115 -9.78 -12.38 -2.80
CA ASN A 115 -9.29 -13.37 -1.85
C ASN A 115 -7.81 -13.11 -1.65
N LEU A 116 -7.42 -12.51 -0.53
CA LEU A 116 -6.01 -12.32 -0.19
C LEU A 116 -5.51 -13.54 0.58
N HIS A 117 -4.43 -14.14 0.11
CA HIS A 117 -3.78 -15.27 0.76
C HIS A 117 -2.43 -14.81 1.31
N GLN A 118 -2.25 -14.93 2.63
CA GLN A 118 -0.97 -14.74 3.30
C GLN A 118 -0.33 -16.11 3.56
N CYS A 119 0.81 -16.34 2.95
CA CYS A 119 1.63 -17.52 3.15
C CYS A 119 2.89 -17.12 3.91
N VAL A 120 3.00 -17.59 5.16
CA VAL A 120 4.16 -17.32 6.01
C VAL A 120 5.05 -18.55 6.05
N TYR A 121 6.33 -18.34 5.78
CA TYR A 121 7.36 -19.36 5.83
C TYR A 121 8.37 -19.02 6.91
N TYR A 122 8.98 -20.04 7.50
CA TYR A 122 10.01 -19.86 8.50
C TYR A 122 11.21 -20.75 8.24
N SER A 123 12.39 -20.26 8.62
CA SER A 123 13.65 -20.99 8.54
C SER A 123 14.28 -21.09 9.93
N ASP A 124 14.36 -22.29 10.49
CA ASP A 124 15.03 -22.52 11.78
C ASP A 124 16.51 -22.12 11.74
N LEU A 125 17.17 -22.31 10.60
CA LEU A 125 18.59 -22.02 10.44
C LEU A 125 18.86 -20.51 10.35
N GLN A 126 17.94 -19.76 9.75
CA GLN A 126 18.08 -18.30 9.56
C GLN A 126 17.36 -17.50 10.64
N HIS A 127 16.49 -18.15 11.43
CA HIS A 127 15.62 -17.53 12.41
C HIS A 127 14.74 -16.42 11.82
N ASP A 128 14.26 -16.62 10.59
CA ASP A 128 13.62 -15.60 9.78
C ASP A 128 12.22 -16.01 9.32
N HIS A 129 11.31 -15.03 9.32
CA HIS A 129 10.00 -15.17 8.68
C HIS A 129 9.95 -14.49 7.31
N LEU A 130 9.57 -15.26 6.30
CA LEU A 130 9.20 -14.71 5.00
C LEU A 130 7.69 -14.75 4.79
N THR A 131 7.10 -13.60 4.46
CA THR A 131 5.69 -13.52 4.10
C THR A 131 5.51 -13.31 2.60
N VAL A 132 4.62 -14.10 2.00
CA VAL A 132 4.27 -14.08 0.58
C VAL A 132 2.76 -13.90 0.42
N ILE A 133 2.37 -12.91 -0.37
CA ILE A 133 0.99 -12.59 -0.75
C ILE A 133 0.79 -12.72 -2.27
N VAL A 134 1.85 -12.44 -3.02
CA VAL A 134 1.92 -12.56 -4.47
C VAL A 134 2.79 -13.75 -4.81
N GLY A 135 2.28 -14.66 -5.63
CA GLY A 135 3.03 -15.85 -6.06
C GLY A 135 4.37 -15.47 -6.68
N GLY A 136 5.45 -16.09 -6.20
CA GLY A 136 6.78 -15.97 -6.82
C GLY A 136 6.91 -16.76 -8.13
N ARG A 137 8.11 -16.77 -8.72
CA ARG A 137 8.43 -17.65 -9.87
C ARG A 137 8.59 -19.10 -9.39
N GLY A 138 7.48 -19.83 -9.30
CA GLY A 138 7.45 -21.25 -8.93
C GLY A 138 6.24 -21.60 -8.05
N SER A 139 5.82 -22.85 -8.08
CA SER A 139 4.70 -23.32 -7.27
C SER A 139 5.05 -23.38 -5.77
N GLU A 140 6.34 -23.39 -5.43
CA GLU A 140 6.86 -23.46 -4.07
C GLU A 140 6.47 -22.26 -3.22
N TRP A 141 6.41 -21.07 -3.83
CA TRP A 141 6.06 -19.80 -3.19
C TRP A 141 4.71 -19.28 -3.69
N SER A 142 3.83 -20.17 -4.13
CA SER A 142 2.50 -19.78 -4.56
C SER A 142 1.68 -19.25 -3.38
N ALA A 143 0.93 -18.17 -3.63
CA ALA A 143 -0.12 -17.70 -2.76
C ALA A 143 -1.41 -17.72 -3.58
N GLY A 144 -2.49 -18.28 -3.05
CA GLY A 144 -3.77 -18.40 -3.76
C GLY A 144 -4.51 -17.09 -3.98
N THR A 145 -3.84 -15.94 -3.89
CA THR A 145 -4.46 -14.62 -4.03
C THR A 145 -5.16 -14.52 -5.39
N ASN A 146 -6.44 -14.18 -5.40
CA ASN A 146 -7.24 -14.15 -6.63
C ASN A 146 -8.43 -13.19 -6.54
N VAL A 147 -9.11 -13.00 -7.66
CA VAL A 147 -10.45 -12.41 -7.71
C VAL A 147 -11.43 -13.46 -8.20
N SER A 148 -12.52 -13.68 -7.48
CA SER A 148 -13.54 -14.65 -7.85
C SER A 148 -14.93 -14.29 -7.33
N ASN A 149 -15.96 -15.05 -7.72
CA ASN A 149 -17.33 -14.87 -7.21
C ASN A 149 -17.59 -15.61 -5.88
N THR A 150 -16.60 -16.35 -5.37
CA THR A 150 -16.72 -17.16 -4.16
C THR A 150 -15.70 -16.69 -3.13
N PRO A 151 -16.10 -16.48 -1.86
CA PRO A 151 -15.12 -16.19 -0.82
C PRO A 151 -14.29 -17.44 -0.52
N ASP A 152 -12.98 -17.32 -0.60
CA ASP A 152 -12.08 -18.40 -0.20
C ASP A 152 -12.07 -18.52 1.33
N THR A 153 -12.28 -19.73 1.83
CA THR A 153 -12.36 -20.03 3.27
C THR A 153 -11.17 -20.82 3.79
N GLN A 154 -10.27 -21.24 2.91
CA GLN A 154 -9.06 -21.98 3.24
C GLN A 154 -7.85 -21.33 2.57
N VAL A 155 -6.76 -21.23 3.33
CA VAL A 155 -5.51 -20.72 2.78
C VAL A 155 -4.93 -21.76 1.81
N SER A 156 -4.57 -21.28 0.63
CA SER A 156 -3.82 -22.02 -0.40
C SER A 156 -2.43 -21.41 -0.52
N CYS A 157 -1.41 -22.19 -0.20
CA CYS A 157 0.00 -21.81 -0.20
C CYS A 157 0.86 -22.92 -0.80
N GLY A 158 1.95 -22.54 -1.46
CA GLY A 158 3.02 -23.46 -1.83
C GLY A 158 3.75 -24.00 -0.60
N PRO A 159 4.45 -25.13 -0.72
CA PRO A 159 5.15 -25.78 0.40
C PRO A 159 6.35 -25.00 0.95
N GLY A 160 6.87 -24.00 0.23
CA GLY A 160 8.16 -23.37 0.48
C GLY A 160 9.30 -24.11 -0.22
N ARG A 161 10.53 -23.61 -0.07
CA ARG A 161 11.72 -24.21 -0.69
C ARG A 161 12.96 -24.04 0.18
N GLY A 162 13.86 -25.02 0.11
CA GLY A 162 15.16 -24.95 0.77
C GLY A 162 15.01 -25.00 2.28
N LEU A 163 15.46 -23.93 2.96
CA LEU A 163 15.42 -23.82 4.42
C LEU A 163 14.08 -23.30 4.95
N TYR A 164 13.21 -22.81 4.07
CA TYR A 164 11.94 -22.20 4.42
C TYR A 164 10.80 -23.19 4.23
N TYR A 165 10.05 -23.44 5.30
CA TYR A 165 8.86 -24.27 5.29
C TYR A 165 7.63 -23.47 5.69
N LEU A 166 6.47 -23.85 5.15
CA LEU A 166 5.20 -23.18 5.43
C LEU A 166 4.86 -23.28 6.93
N VAL A 167 4.39 -22.18 7.51
CA VAL A 167 3.87 -22.11 8.88
C VAL A 167 2.35 -21.96 8.80
N PRO A 168 1.57 -23.07 8.95
CA PRO A 168 0.12 -23.03 8.76
C PRO A 168 -0.60 -22.10 9.74
N LEU A 169 -0.12 -21.99 10.98
CA LEU A 169 -0.74 -21.15 12.01
C LEU A 169 -0.67 -19.65 11.68
N LEU A 170 0.40 -19.20 11.02
CA LEU A 170 0.62 -17.81 10.65
C LEU A 170 0.12 -17.47 9.23
N SER A 171 -0.23 -18.50 8.46
CA SER A 171 -0.79 -18.37 7.12
C SER A 171 -2.32 -18.28 7.19
N SER A 172 -2.92 -17.43 6.36
CA SER A 172 -4.37 -17.19 6.40
C SER A 172 -4.91 -16.68 5.07
N VAL A 173 -6.24 -16.73 4.95
CA VAL A 173 -6.97 -16.15 3.82
C VAL A 173 -8.01 -15.16 4.34
N LYS A 174 -8.21 -14.08 3.59
CA LYS A 174 -9.32 -13.15 3.82
C LYS A 174 -9.99 -12.81 2.50
N ALA A 175 -11.24 -13.24 2.37
CA ALA A 175 -12.13 -12.79 1.31
C ALA A 175 -12.62 -11.37 1.59
N LEU A 176 -12.33 -10.45 0.68
CA LEU A 176 -12.74 -9.05 0.75
C LEU A 176 -13.89 -8.81 -0.23
N ASP A 177 -15.10 -8.56 0.28
CA ASP A 177 -16.25 -8.25 -0.57
C ASP A 177 -16.06 -6.88 -1.25
N LEU A 178 -15.79 -6.93 -2.55
CA LEU A 178 -15.53 -5.76 -3.38
C LEU A 178 -16.75 -4.84 -3.52
N THR A 179 -17.95 -5.27 -3.12
CA THR A 179 -19.15 -4.43 -3.13
C THR A 179 -19.37 -3.66 -1.83
N ALA A 180 -18.64 -3.98 -0.76
CA ALA A 180 -18.88 -3.44 0.59
C ALA A 180 -18.39 -1.98 0.80
N GLY A 181 -17.85 -1.32 -0.23
CA GLY A 181 -17.28 0.02 -0.09
C GLY A 181 -16.54 0.47 -1.34
N ARG A 182 -15.89 1.65 -1.28
CA ARG A 182 -15.19 2.24 -2.43
C ARG A 182 -13.66 2.25 -2.31
N TYR A 183 -13.15 1.97 -1.10
CA TYR A 183 -11.71 1.86 -0.85
C TYR A 183 -11.35 0.42 -0.52
N LEU A 184 -10.27 -0.05 -1.15
CA LEU A 184 -9.47 -1.14 -0.63
C LEU A 184 -8.39 -0.53 0.27
N ASN A 185 -8.53 -0.70 1.58
CA ASN A 185 -7.53 -0.29 2.55
C ASN A 185 -6.60 -1.47 2.78
N LEU A 186 -5.48 -1.50 2.08
CA LEU A 186 -4.41 -2.45 2.37
C LEU A 186 -3.62 -1.94 3.57
N GLN A 187 -3.36 -2.82 4.53
CA GLN A 187 -2.58 -2.51 5.70
C GLN A 187 -1.52 -3.58 5.91
N GLN A 188 -0.36 -3.15 6.40
CA GLN A 188 0.71 -4.03 6.82
C GLN A 188 1.13 -3.68 8.24
N CYS A 189 1.45 -4.69 9.02
CA CYS A 189 1.96 -4.56 10.38
C CYS A 189 3.31 -5.23 10.45
N GLN A 190 4.29 -4.50 10.99
CA GLN A 190 5.64 -5.00 11.16
C GLN A 190 5.88 -5.32 12.62
N TYR A 191 6.43 -6.49 12.90
CA TYR A 191 6.86 -6.89 14.23
C TYR A 191 8.34 -7.23 14.23
N TYR A 192 8.96 -7.18 15.40
CA TYR A 192 10.35 -7.52 15.56
C TYR A 192 10.61 -8.33 16.81
N PHE A 193 11.46 -9.33 16.68
CA PHE A 193 11.92 -10.14 17.79
C PHE A 193 13.42 -9.95 18.02
N SER A 194 13.76 -9.18 19.06
CA SER A 194 15.14 -8.74 19.33
C SER A 194 16.12 -9.87 19.66
N ARG A 195 15.65 -11.04 20.11
CA ARG A 195 16.55 -12.17 20.40
C ARG A 195 17.02 -12.88 19.14
N LEU A 196 16.20 -12.86 18.09
CA LEU A 196 16.51 -13.50 16.81
C LEU A 196 16.90 -12.49 15.72
N THR A 197 16.72 -11.20 15.98
CA THR A 197 16.97 -10.13 14.99
C THR A 197 16.10 -10.31 13.75
N ASP A 198 14.83 -10.63 13.97
CA ASP A 198 13.88 -11.03 12.91
C ASP A 198 12.73 -10.05 12.80
N HIS A 199 12.47 -9.60 11.58
CA HIS A 199 11.32 -8.80 11.19
C HIS A 199 10.23 -9.67 10.60
N PHE A 200 9.07 -9.68 11.27
CA PHE A 200 7.90 -10.39 10.77
C PHE A 200 6.84 -9.41 10.26
N THR A 201 6.49 -9.49 8.98
CA THR A 201 5.42 -8.68 8.36
C THR A 201 4.13 -9.47 8.28
N THR A 202 3.01 -8.86 8.65
CA THR A 202 1.68 -9.41 8.38
C THR A 202 0.79 -8.43 7.63
N PHE A 203 -0.02 -8.97 6.73
CA PHE A 203 -1.08 -8.31 5.96
C PHE A 203 -2.47 -8.81 6.35
N LEU A 204 -2.55 -10.00 6.96
CA LEU A 204 -3.74 -10.68 7.48
C LEU A 204 -3.44 -11.26 8.87
N PRO A 205 -4.46 -11.45 9.73
CA PRO A 205 -4.29 -12.09 11.04
C PRO A 205 -3.80 -13.54 10.90
N SER A 206 -3.10 -14.02 11.93
CA SER A 206 -2.82 -15.45 12.09
C SER A 206 -4.11 -16.24 12.37
N GLY A 207 -4.07 -17.56 12.20
CA GLY A 207 -5.24 -18.43 12.41
C GLY A 207 -5.79 -18.42 13.84
N ASP A 208 -4.99 -17.99 14.82
CA ASP A 208 -5.38 -17.79 16.22
C ASP A 208 -5.71 -16.34 16.60
N GLY A 209 -5.76 -15.43 15.61
CA GLY A 209 -6.13 -14.03 15.79
C GLY A 209 -4.99 -13.08 16.20
N ARG A 210 -3.78 -13.59 16.47
CA ARG A 210 -2.59 -12.74 16.69
C ARG A 210 -2.17 -12.04 15.40
N PHE A 211 -1.31 -11.03 15.54
CA PHE A 211 -0.73 -10.31 14.41
C PHE A 211 -1.79 -9.71 13.47
N ALA A 212 -2.92 -9.28 14.03
CA ALA A 212 -4.05 -8.78 13.26
C ALA A 212 -3.71 -7.50 12.48
N THR A 213 -4.40 -7.30 11.36
CA THR A 213 -4.27 -6.13 10.50
C THR A 213 -5.64 -5.57 10.13
N GLY A 214 -5.71 -4.27 9.87
CA GLY A 214 -6.96 -3.59 9.49
C GLY A 214 -7.32 -3.70 8.01
N THR A 215 -6.68 -4.58 7.23
CA THR A 215 -6.92 -4.72 5.78
C THR A 215 -8.41 -4.98 5.50
N LYS A 216 -9.08 -4.10 4.75
CA LYS A 216 -10.54 -4.17 4.55
C LYS A 216 -11.02 -3.42 3.31
N ILE A 217 -12.25 -3.72 2.90
CA ILE A 217 -13.04 -2.82 2.04
C ILE A 217 -13.88 -1.90 2.93
N SER A 218 -13.90 -0.60 2.64
CA SER A 218 -14.80 0.34 3.35
C SER A 218 -15.18 1.56 2.53
N GLY A 219 -16.15 2.31 3.05
CA GLY A 219 -16.55 3.62 2.54
C GLY A 219 -15.55 4.75 2.87
N THR A 220 -14.57 4.53 3.73
CA THR A 220 -13.56 5.53 4.10
C THR A 220 -12.16 5.05 3.75
N ALA A 221 -11.31 5.98 3.34
CA ALA A 221 -9.89 5.75 3.21
C ALA A 221 -9.26 5.74 4.60
N ASP A 222 -8.58 4.65 4.96
CA ASP A 222 -7.80 4.59 6.20
C ASP A 222 -6.49 5.37 5.99
N THR A 223 -6.08 6.13 7.01
CA THR A 223 -4.84 6.93 6.98
C THR A 223 -3.79 6.41 7.95
N THR A 224 -4.15 5.46 8.82
CA THR A 224 -3.24 4.82 9.77
C THR A 224 -3.48 3.31 9.80
N PRO A 225 -2.44 2.47 9.93
CA PRO A 225 -2.62 1.05 10.13
C PRO A 225 -3.24 0.76 11.49
N THR A 226 -4.08 -0.27 11.55
CA THR A 226 -4.58 -0.92 12.75
C THR A 226 -3.88 -2.27 12.88
N CYS A 227 -3.04 -2.39 13.90
CA CYS A 227 -2.25 -3.59 14.14
C CYS A 227 -2.64 -4.24 15.47
N GLY A 228 -2.77 -5.56 15.46
CA GLY A 228 -2.99 -6.36 16.66
C GLY A 228 -1.72 -6.50 17.49
N SER A 229 -1.86 -7.17 18.65
CA SER A 229 -0.69 -7.59 19.42
C SER A 229 0.08 -8.68 18.66
N GLY A 230 1.40 -8.72 18.87
CA GLY A 230 2.20 -9.90 18.55
C GLY A 230 1.95 -11.02 19.57
N ASP A 231 2.98 -11.82 19.84
CA ASP A 231 2.87 -13.02 20.69
C ASP A 231 3.65 -12.96 22.01
N GLY A 232 4.19 -11.79 22.34
CA GLY A 232 5.06 -11.59 23.51
C GLY A 232 6.56 -11.71 23.18
N ASN A 233 6.94 -12.38 22.09
CA ASN A 233 8.30 -12.35 21.56
C ASN A 233 8.43 -11.28 20.47
N TYR A 234 7.47 -11.27 19.55
CA TYR A 234 7.36 -10.28 18.49
C TYR A 234 6.64 -9.04 18.98
N THR A 235 7.34 -7.91 18.99
CA THR A 235 6.80 -6.62 19.39
C THR A 235 6.49 -5.78 18.15
N LEU A 236 5.33 -5.14 18.12
CA LEU A 236 4.92 -4.27 17.02
C LEU A 236 5.93 -3.11 16.83
N ILE A 237 6.27 -2.81 15.58
CA ILE A 237 6.99 -1.61 15.17
C ILE A 237 6.01 -0.69 14.42
N PRO A 238 5.43 0.33 15.10
CA PRO A 238 4.44 1.20 14.47
C PRO A 238 4.98 1.95 13.24
N LEU A 239 6.23 2.44 13.30
CA LEU A 239 6.82 3.25 12.21
C LEU A 239 7.03 2.47 10.90
N LEU A 240 7.27 1.16 10.99
CA LEU A 240 7.45 0.29 9.82
C LEU A 240 6.14 -0.31 9.31
N SER A 241 5.08 -0.22 10.11
CA SER A 241 3.72 -0.56 9.69
C SER A 241 3.21 0.51 8.72
N GLY A 242 2.18 0.18 7.93
CA GLY A 242 1.75 1.06 6.84
C GLY A 242 0.32 0.81 6.38
N THR A 243 -0.28 1.82 5.75
CA THR A 243 -1.57 1.69 5.09
C THR A 243 -1.57 2.38 3.73
N LYS A 244 -2.29 1.80 2.78
CA LYS A 244 -2.61 2.42 1.49
C LYS A 244 -4.07 2.21 1.17
N ALA A 245 -4.82 3.30 1.15
CA ALA A 245 -6.18 3.34 0.64
C ALA A 245 -6.14 3.45 -0.88
N LEU A 246 -6.70 2.47 -1.57
CA LEU A 246 -6.79 2.41 -3.03
C LEU A 246 -8.25 2.66 -3.43
N SER A 247 -8.51 3.74 -4.17
CA SER A 247 -9.85 4.05 -4.68
C SER A 247 -10.21 3.12 -5.83
N ARG A 248 -11.46 2.64 -5.84
CA ARG A 248 -12.01 1.73 -6.86
C ARG A 248 -13.12 2.39 -7.69
N THR A 249 -13.11 3.72 -7.72
CA THR A 249 -14.15 4.61 -8.27
C THR A 249 -13.81 5.10 -9.66
#